data_AF-A0A7K7T5Z3-F1
#
_entry.id   AF-A0A7K7T5Z3-F1
#
_cell.length_a   1.000
_cell.length_b   1.000
_cell.length_c   1.000
_cell.angle_alpha   90.00
_cell.angle_beta   90.00
_cell.angle_gamma   90.00
#
_symmetry.space_group_name_H-M   'P 1'
#
loop_
_entity.id
_entity.type
_entity.pdbx_description
1 polymer ?
#
loop_
_entity_poly.entity_id
_entity_poly.type
_entity_poly.pdbx_seq_one_letter_code
_entity_poly.pdbx_strand_id
1 'polypeptide(L)'
;EFYCVKWISWKGERTPVITQSENGPCPLLAIMNILLLQEGSPTSRCFQVKLPPQKDVITAEELMAHLGDCILAAQPREPSEGLQLNFQQNISDTMTVLPKLSTGLDVNVRFTGVSDFEYTPECIIFDLLNVPLYHGWLVDPQSPETVQAVGKLSYNQLVEKIITCKQASDSSLVSEGLVAEQFLEATASQLTYHGLCELTATAREGELSVFFRNNHFSTMTKHQGFLQEEGVVWESLHNVDGDSCFCDTDFHLSHAPGKGGLPAAPPDPRVQQRQVDQDYMVALSLQQGRGQDPSSVLSDLELARQLQQEEYQQHHPHPHPQQQVPGQVGGRPAGERRQRQRLDLDCTLL
;
A
#
# COMPACT_ATOMS: atom_id res chain seq x y z
N GLU A 1 -11.79 6.29 -15.63
CA GLU A 1 -11.81 5.03 -14.84
C GLU A 1 -12.90 5.07 -13.79
N PHE A 2 -13.15 3.94 -13.11
CA PHE A 2 -14.21 3.77 -12.11
C PHE A 2 -13.61 3.22 -10.81
N TYR A 3 -13.98 3.80 -9.68
CA TYR A 3 -13.57 3.40 -8.33
C TYR A 3 -14.78 2.98 -7.52
N CYS A 4 -14.65 1.92 -6.73
CA CYS A 4 -15.71 1.48 -5.83
C CYS A 4 -15.77 2.38 -4.59
N VAL A 5 -16.99 2.64 -4.13
CA VAL A 5 -17.27 3.40 -2.90
C VAL A 5 -17.64 2.42 -1.81
N LYS A 6 -16.82 2.37 -0.76
CA LYS A 6 -17.07 1.61 0.47
C LYS A 6 -17.69 2.53 1.50
N TRP A 7 -18.82 2.15 2.08
CA TRP A 7 -19.46 2.91 3.15
C TRP A 7 -19.06 2.34 4.52
N ILE A 8 -18.61 3.20 5.42
CA ILE A 8 -18.15 2.87 6.78
C ILE A 8 -18.92 3.66 7.84
N SER A 9 -18.83 3.23 9.10
CA SER A 9 -19.44 3.90 10.27
C SER A 9 -18.41 4.82 10.94
N TRP A 10 -18.19 6.03 10.41
CA TRP A 10 -17.15 6.93 10.89
C TRP A 10 -17.74 7.95 11.86
N LYS A 11 -17.30 7.92 13.12
CA LYS A 11 -17.77 8.81 14.21
C LYS A 11 -19.31 8.79 14.40
N GLY A 12 -19.93 7.65 14.11
CA GLY A 12 -21.38 7.45 14.21
C GLY A 12 -22.19 7.90 12.99
N GLU A 13 -21.54 8.39 11.92
CA GLU A 13 -22.19 8.70 10.64
C GLU A 13 -21.77 7.72 9.54
N ARG A 14 -22.65 7.51 8.55
CA ARG A 14 -22.38 6.62 7.41
C ARG A 14 -21.60 7.38 6.34
N THR A 15 -20.28 7.30 6.38
CA THR A 15 -19.35 8.06 5.53
C THR A 15 -18.81 7.18 4.38
N PRO A 16 -18.66 7.72 3.16
CA PRO A 16 -18.04 7.01 2.05
C PRO A 16 -16.51 7.12 2.07
N VAL A 17 -15.83 6.04 1.70
CA VAL A 17 -14.39 5.97 1.43
C VAL A 17 -14.21 5.30 0.06
N ILE A 18 -13.30 5.83 -0.76
CA ILE A 18 -13.05 5.35 -2.12
C ILE A 18 -11.92 4.35 -2.09
N THR A 19 -12.16 3.15 -2.63
CA THR A 19 -11.17 2.07 -2.69
C THR A 19 -10.38 2.13 -4.00
N GLN A 20 -9.09 1.86 -3.90
CA GLN A 20 -8.18 1.77 -5.04
C GLN A 20 -8.24 0.39 -5.71
N SER A 21 -8.03 0.36 -7.03
CA SER A 21 -7.68 -0.85 -7.80
C SER A 21 -6.17 -0.88 -8.06
N GLU A 22 -5.63 -2.03 -8.46
CA GLU A 22 -4.22 -2.16 -8.84
C GLU A 22 -3.81 -1.06 -9.86
N ASN A 23 -2.78 -0.27 -9.51
CA ASN A 23 -2.31 0.92 -10.25
C ASN A 23 -3.27 2.13 -10.33
N GLY A 24 -4.24 2.25 -9.43
CA GLY A 24 -5.10 3.45 -9.33
C GLY A 24 -4.39 4.72 -8.81
N PRO A 25 -5.05 5.89 -8.88
CA PRO A 25 -4.45 7.18 -8.56
C PRO A 25 -4.42 7.45 -7.04
N CYS A 26 -3.49 6.79 -6.35
CA CYS A 26 -3.32 6.95 -4.90
C CYS A 26 -3.24 8.41 -4.39
N PRO A 27 -2.63 9.41 -5.07
CA PRO A 27 -2.58 10.78 -4.55
C PRO A 27 -3.98 11.41 -4.50
N LEU A 28 -4.77 11.23 -5.57
CA LEU A 28 -6.15 11.70 -5.65
C LEU A 28 -7.03 11.00 -4.59
N LEU A 29 -6.92 9.68 -4.46
CA LEU A 29 -7.72 8.91 -3.50
C LEU A 29 -7.36 9.26 -2.05
N ALA A 30 -6.08 9.43 -1.73
CA ALA A 30 -5.65 9.81 -0.38
C ALA A 30 -6.20 11.19 0.04
N ILE A 31 -6.18 12.17 -0.86
CA ILE A 31 -6.78 13.50 -0.62
C ILE A 31 -8.32 13.40 -0.51
N MET A 32 -8.98 12.74 -1.46
CA MET A 32 -10.44 12.66 -1.47
C MET A 32 -10.99 11.93 -0.24
N ASN A 33 -10.35 10.84 0.20
CA ASN A 33 -10.73 10.14 1.42
C ASN A 33 -10.59 11.03 2.67
N ILE A 34 -9.57 11.90 2.74
CA ILE A 34 -9.46 12.89 3.82
C ILE A 34 -10.63 13.88 3.78
N LEU A 35 -10.97 14.43 2.61
CA LEU A 35 -12.08 15.37 2.47
C LEU A 35 -13.44 14.75 2.83
N LEU A 36 -13.66 13.48 2.51
CA LEU A 36 -14.86 12.72 2.91
C LEU A 36 -14.88 12.44 4.43
N LEU A 37 -13.76 12.04 5.03
CA LEU A 37 -13.66 11.75 6.47
C LEU A 37 -13.70 13.02 7.36
N GLN A 38 -13.48 14.20 6.79
CA GLN A 38 -13.58 15.48 7.51
C GLN A 38 -15.03 15.97 7.74
N GLU A 39 -16.03 15.38 7.09
CA GLU A 39 -17.44 15.84 7.08
C GLU A 39 -18.04 16.03 8.49
N GLY A 40 -17.65 15.19 9.46
CA GLY A 40 -18.11 15.24 10.85
C GLY A 40 -17.34 16.18 11.80
N SER A 41 -16.36 16.95 11.30
CA SER A 41 -15.51 17.80 12.16
C SER A 41 -15.99 19.26 12.23
N PRO A 42 -16.38 19.79 13.42
CA PRO A 42 -16.88 21.17 13.54
C PRO A 42 -15.82 22.25 13.25
N THR A 43 -14.54 21.88 13.15
CA THR A 43 -13.43 22.75 12.74
C THR A 43 -13.22 22.82 11.22
N SER A 44 -13.67 21.85 10.43
CA SER A 44 -13.50 21.82 8.96
C SER A 44 -14.70 22.43 8.22
N ARG A 45 -14.92 23.74 8.38
CA ARG A 45 -16.03 24.46 7.70
C ARG A 45 -15.85 24.70 6.20
N CYS A 46 -14.68 24.39 5.63
CA CYS A 46 -14.31 24.88 4.29
C CYS A 46 -14.68 23.94 3.14
N PHE A 47 -14.66 22.62 3.36
CA PHE A 47 -14.81 21.62 2.30
C PHE A 47 -15.82 20.55 2.72
N GLN A 48 -16.94 20.44 2.01
CA GLN A 48 -17.96 19.40 2.22
C GLN A 48 -18.20 18.65 0.91
N VAL A 49 -17.48 17.56 0.71
CA VAL A 49 -17.77 16.60 -0.36
C VAL A 49 -18.77 15.59 0.19
N LYS A 50 -19.99 15.56 -0.36
CA LYS A 50 -21.02 14.58 0.02
C LYS A 50 -21.40 13.74 -1.20
N LEU A 51 -21.33 12.41 -1.06
CA LEU A 51 -21.78 11.48 -2.10
C LEU A 51 -23.22 11.02 -1.83
N PRO A 52 -24.05 10.78 -2.86
CA PRO A 52 -25.39 10.23 -2.68
C PRO A 52 -25.35 8.87 -1.94
N PRO A 53 -26.23 8.59 -0.96
CA PRO A 53 -26.17 7.38 -0.11
C PRO A 53 -26.27 6.01 -0.83
N GLN A 54 -26.55 6.01 -2.13
CA GLN A 54 -26.67 4.83 -3.00
C GLN A 54 -25.59 4.79 -4.10
N LYS A 55 -24.55 5.65 -4.01
CA LYS A 55 -23.45 5.66 -4.97
C LYS A 55 -22.43 4.60 -4.56
N ASP A 56 -22.38 3.51 -5.33
CA ASP A 56 -21.44 2.40 -5.16
C ASP A 56 -20.17 2.56 -6.03
N VAL A 57 -20.22 3.46 -7.03
CA VAL A 57 -19.15 3.69 -8.00
C VAL A 57 -19.01 5.19 -8.31
N ILE A 58 -17.77 5.67 -8.37
CA ILE A 58 -17.39 7.06 -8.69
C ILE A 58 -16.31 7.09 -9.78
N THR A 59 -16.29 8.10 -10.64
CA THR A 59 -15.27 8.24 -11.70
C THR A 59 -14.14 9.19 -11.29
N ALA A 60 -12.98 9.08 -11.94
CA ALA A 60 -11.90 10.05 -11.78
C ALA A 60 -12.37 11.49 -12.05
N GLU A 61 -13.19 11.70 -13.08
CA GLU A 61 -13.75 13.01 -13.44
C GLU A 61 -14.66 13.58 -12.34
N GLU A 62 -15.50 12.76 -11.71
CA GLU A 62 -16.35 13.17 -10.58
C GLU A 62 -15.50 13.57 -9.35
N LEU A 63 -14.43 12.82 -9.05
CA LEU A 63 -13.50 13.15 -7.97
C LEU A 63 -12.77 14.47 -8.23
N MET A 64 -12.27 14.65 -9.46
CA MET A 64 -11.57 15.85 -9.88
C MET A 64 -12.48 17.09 -9.87
N ALA A 65 -13.76 16.94 -10.21
CA ALA A 65 -14.76 18.00 -10.10
C ALA A 65 -14.98 18.40 -8.63
N HIS A 66 -15.24 17.44 -7.74
CA HIS A 66 -15.39 17.71 -6.30
C HIS A 66 -14.15 18.36 -5.67
N LEU A 67 -12.95 17.93 -6.08
CA LEU A 67 -11.69 18.49 -5.63
C LEU A 67 -11.50 19.94 -6.14
N GLY A 68 -11.83 20.19 -7.41
CA GLY A 68 -11.82 21.54 -8.00
C GLY A 68 -12.81 22.49 -7.32
N ASP A 69 -14.03 22.03 -7.03
CA ASP A 69 -15.02 22.80 -6.27
C ASP A 69 -14.50 23.16 -4.86
N CYS A 70 -13.80 22.24 -4.19
CA CYS A 70 -13.15 22.52 -2.90
C CYS A 70 -12.04 23.56 -3.04
N ILE A 71 -11.14 23.43 -4.02
CA ILE A 71 -10.04 24.39 -4.27
C ILE A 71 -10.60 25.80 -4.55
N LEU A 72 -11.69 25.90 -5.31
CA LEU A 72 -12.35 27.18 -5.62
C LEU A 72 -13.14 27.77 -4.44
N ALA A 73 -13.62 26.92 -3.53
CA ALA A 73 -14.28 27.36 -2.28
C ALA A 73 -13.27 27.81 -1.20
N ALA A 74 -12.00 27.43 -1.31
CA ALA A 74 -10.96 27.76 -0.35
C ALA A 74 -10.84 29.28 -0.14
N GLN A 75 -10.77 29.72 1.12
CA GLN A 75 -10.63 31.13 1.49
C GLN A 75 -9.22 31.43 2.00
N PRO A 76 -8.64 32.61 1.69
CA PRO A 76 -7.36 33.02 2.24
C PRO A 76 -7.46 33.18 3.77
N ARG A 77 -6.45 32.67 4.49
CA ARG A 77 -6.43 32.69 5.96
C ARG A 77 -6.34 34.09 6.56
N GLU A 78 -5.78 35.04 5.81
CA GLU A 78 -5.64 36.44 6.19
C GLU A 78 -6.02 37.39 5.04
N PRO A 79 -6.66 38.53 5.31
CA PRO A 79 -7.22 39.41 4.28
C PRO A 79 -6.22 40.42 3.67
N SER A 80 -4.90 40.27 3.85
CA SER A 80 -3.94 41.25 3.33
C SER A 80 -3.72 41.12 1.81
N GLU A 81 -3.63 42.25 1.09
CA GLU A 81 -3.60 42.26 -0.39
C GLU A 81 -2.46 41.43 -0.99
N GLY A 82 -1.26 41.46 -0.38
CA GLY A 82 -0.12 40.67 -0.83
C GLY A 82 -0.32 39.16 -0.67
N LEU A 83 -1.00 38.72 0.40
CA LEU A 83 -1.34 37.31 0.62
C LEU A 83 -2.49 36.86 -0.30
N GLN A 84 -3.43 37.75 -0.65
CA GLN A 84 -4.49 37.44 -1.62
C GLN A 84 -3.92 37.14 -3.02
N LEU A 85 -2.93 37.92 -3.49
CA LEU A 85 -2.27 37.67 -4.77
C LEU A 85 -1.48 36.35 -4.78
N ASN A 86 -0.75 36.04 -3.69
CA ASN A 86 -0.08 34.75 -3.58
C ASN A 86 -1.09 33.59 -3.54
N PHE A 87 -2.17 33.72 -2.77
CA PHE A 87 -3.23 32.71 -2.69
C PHE A 87 -3.91 32.46 -4.05
N GLN A 88 -4.15 33.52 -4.83
CA GLN A 88 -4.71 33.41 -6.18
C GLN A 88 -3.74 32.73 -7.16
N GLN A 89 -2.44 33.00 -7.06
CA GLN A 89 -1.42 32.27 -7.81
C GLN A 89 -1.41 30.78 -7.41
N ASN A 90 -1.45 30.49 -6.11
CA ASN A 90 -1.47 29.12 -5.60
C ASN A 90 -2.70 28.34 -6.13
N ILE A 91 -3.88 28.95 -6.21
CA ILE A 91 -5.07 28.34 -6.86
C ILE A 91 -4.78 28.05 -8.34
N SER A 92 -4.25 29.01 -9.09
CA SER A 92 -3.95 28.85 -10.53
C SER A 92 -2.95 27.71 -10.79
N ASP A 93 -1.92 27.61 -9.95
CA ASP A 93 -0.90 26.57 -10.04
C ASP A 93 -1.50 25.21 -9.64
N THR A 94 -2.32 25.17 -8.58
CA THR A 94 -3.08 23.96 -8.16
C THR A 94 -3.94 23.42 -9.31
N MET A 95 -4.70 24.29 -9.98
CA MET A 95 -5.57 23.90 -11.11
C MET A 95 -4.77 23.38 -12.32
N THR A 96 -3.48 23.74 -12.43
CA THR A 96 -2.58 23.27 -13.48
C THR A 96 -1.98 21.89 -13.14
N VAL A 97 -1.66 21.62 -11.87
CA VAL A 97 -1.13 20.31 -11.42
C VAL A 97 -2.23 19.28 -11.14
N LEU A 98 -3.48 19.71 -10.92
CA LEU A 98 -4.63 18.85 -10.64
C LEU A 98 -4.64 17.55 -11.47
N PRO A 99 -4.55 17.57 -12.83
CA PRO A 99 -4.60 16.35 -13.64
C PRO A 99 -3.48 15.33 -13.35
N LYS A 100 -2.36 15.75 -12.76
CA LYS A 100 -1.28 14.83 -12.38
C LYS A 100 -1.68 13.90 -11.24
N LEU A 101 -2.59 14.32 -10.36
CA LEU A 101 -3.08 13.49 -9.25
C LEU A 101 -3.74 12.19 -9.72
N SER A 102 -4.28 12.17 -10.94
CA SER A 102 -4.83 10.95 -11.56
C SER A 102 -3.81 10.08 -12.30
N THR A 103 -2.60 10.59 -12.58
CA THR A 103 -1.56 9.87 -13.36
C THR A 103 -0.31 9.51 -12.55
N GLY A 104 -0.08 10.17 -11.42
CA GLY A 104 1.12 10.04 -10.59
C GLY A 104 1.61 11.40 -10.12
N LEU A 105 1.98 11.50 -8.84
CA LEU A 105 2.46 12.74 -8.22
C LEU A 105 3.93 12.60 -7.86
N ASP A 106 4.78 13.42 -8.50
CA ASP A 106 6.22 13.42 -8.24
C ASP A 106 6.52 14.15 -6.91
N VAL A 107 7.08 13.41 -5.95
CA VAL A 107 7.57 13.94 -4.67
C VAL A 107 9.03 13.57 -4.48
N ASN A 108 9.81 14.47 -3.89
CA ASN A 108 11.23 14.25 -3.62
C ASN A 108 11.51 14.52 -2.14
N VAL A 109 11.62 13.44 -1.35
CA VAL A 109 11.85 13.49 0.10
C VAL A 109 13.25 13.98 0.46
N ARG A 110 13.43 14.53 1.66
CA ARG A 110 14.70 14.72 2.36
C ARG A 110 14.71 13.87 3.61
N PHE A 111 15.84 13.27 3.93
CA PHE A 111 15.94 12.28 5.00
C PHE A 111 16.04 12.90 6.42
N THR A 112 15.73 14.20 6.57
CA THR A 112 16.02 15.02 7.75
C THR A 112 14.85 15.21 8.72
N GLY A 113 13.61 14.94 8.30
CA GLY A 113 12.41 15.14 9.11
C GLY A 113 11.18 14.64 8.37
N VAL A 114 10.12 14.24 9.09
CA VAL A 114 8.94 13.56 8.51
C VAL A 114 8.08 14.39 7.56
N SER A 115 8.26 15.70 7.51
CA SER A 115 7.58 16.63 6.58
C SER A 115 8.54 17.27 5.57
N ASP A 116 9.80 16.82 5.50
CA ASP A 116 10.82 17.50 4.72
C ASP A 116 10.80 17.04 3.25
N PHE A 117 9.93 17.63 2.45
CA PHE A 117 9.93 17.46 1.00
C PHE A 117 10.69 18.60 0.30
N GLU A 118 11.23 18.35 -0.89
CA GLU A 118 11.55 19.42 -1.82
C GLU A 118 10.25 20.02 -2.36
N TYR A 119 10.15 21.36 -2.34
CA TYR A 119 8.94 22.05 -2.77
C TYR A 119 8.78 21.92 -4.29
N THR A 120 7.85 21.07 -4.71
CA THR A 120 7.39 20.94 -6.09
C THR A 120 6.04 21.64 -6.25
N PRO A 121 5.69 22.16 -7.45
CA PRO A 121 4.35 22.69 -7.73
C PRO A 121 3.23 21.71 -7.40
N GLU A 122 3.49 20.41 -7.50
CA GLU A 122 2.63 19.30 -7.16
C GLU A 122 2.21 19.29 -5.67
N CYS A 123 3.08 19.71 -4.75
CA CYS A 123 2.82 19.70 -3.32
C CYS A 123 1.84 20.81 -2.86
N ILE A 124 1.63 21.86 -3.68
CA ILE A 124 0.85 23.04 -3.31
C ILE A 124 -0.61 22.72 -2.93
N ILE A 125 -1.15 21.61 -3.43
CA ILE A 125 -2.51 21.16 -3.13
C ILE A 125 -2.68 20.76 -1.66
N PHE A 126 -1.65 20.17 -1.05
CA PHE A 126 -1.67 19.75 0.35
C PHE A 126 -1.73 20.99 1.26
N ASP A 127 -0.92 22.01 0.98
CA ASP A 127 -0.93 23.29 1.70
C ASP A 127 -2.28 24.03 1.56
N LEU A 128 -2.83 24.07 0.35
CA LEU A 128 -4.08 24.77 0.04
C LEU A 128 -5.29 24.10 0.70
N LEU A 129 -5.35 22.77 0.72
CA LEU A 129 -6.39 22.00 1.41
C LEU A 129 -6.15 21.87 2.93
N ASN A 130 -5.01 22.37 3.43
CA ASN A 130 -4.56 22.20 4.82
C ASN A 130 -4.51 20.72 5.24
N VAL A 131 -3.94 19.88 4.36
CA VAL A 131 -3.72 18.45 4.57
C VAL A 131 -2.21 18.25 4.78
N PRO A 132 -1.74 17.78 5.94
CA PRO A 132 -0.33 17.48 6.12
C PRO A 132 0.12 16.34 5.19
N LEU A 133 1.28 16.49 4.58
CA LEU A 133 1.99 15.43 3.87
C LEU A 133 3.17 14.95 4.72
N TYR A 134 3.29 13.63 4.91
CA TYR A 134 4.34 13.01 5.70
C TYR A 134 5.04 11.87 4.95
N HIS A 135 6.27 11.57 5.34
CA HIS A 135 6.98 10.32 5.01
C HIS A 135 7.74 9.81 6.25
N GLY A 136 8.13 8.54 6.24
CA GLY A 136 8.92 7.92 7.32
C GLY A 136 10.34 7.54 6.92
N TRP A 137 10.81 8.02 5.77
CA TRP A 137 12.14 7.72 5.24
C TRP A 137 13.19 8.69 5.78
N LEU A 138 13.65 8.47 7.01
CA LEU A 138 14.62 9.33 7.69
C LEU A 138 15.94 8.60 7.97
N VAL A 139 17.04 9.35 7.98
CA VAL A 139 18.32 8.84 8.50
C VAL A 139 18.25 8.74 10.03
N ASP A 140 18.88 7.70 10.60
CA ASP A 140 18.94 7.52 12.04
C ASP A 140 20.09 8.38 12.64
N PRO A 141 19.84 9.28 13.59
CA PRO A 141 20.89 10.03 14.29
C PRO A 141 21.94 9.16 15.00
N GLN A 142 21.63 7.88 15.27
CA GLN A 142 22.58 6.92 15.86
C GLN A 142 23.68 6.46 14.89
N SER A 143 23.52 6.64 13.57
CA SER A 143 24.55 6.32 12.57
C SER A 143 25.21 7.60 12.02
N PRO A 144 26.18 8.21 12.73
CA PRO A 144 26.76 9.50 12.35
C PRO A 144 27.44 9.48 10.98
N GLU A 145 27.99 8.32 10.57
CA GLU A 145 28.57 8.10 9.24
C GLU A 145 27.51 8.26 8.14
N THR A 146 26.31 7.71 8.33
CA THR A 146 25.18 7.85 7.41
C THR A 146 24.62 9.27 7.43
N VAL A 147 24.49 9.88 8.61
CA VAL A 147 24.07 11.29 8.74
C VAL A 147 25.02 12.23 7.99
N GLN A 148 26.33 11.98 8.07
CA GLN A 148 27.33 12.74 7.30
C GLN A 148 27.20 12.50 5.79
N ALA A 149 27.11 11.23 5.37
CA ALA A 149 27.03 10.87 3.96
C ALA A 149 25.75 11.35 3.26
N VAL A 150 24.61 11.31 3.96
CA VAL A 150 23.31 11.77 3.45
C VAL A 150 23.15 13.29 3.58
N GLY A 151 23.55 13.87 4.72
CA GLY A 151 23.48 15.29 4.99
C GLY A 151 22.04 15.84 4.95
N LYS A 152 21.83 16.89 4.14
CA LYS A 152 20.52 17.56 3.93
C LYS A 152 19.96 17.38 2.51
N LEU A 153 20.50 16.40 1.78
CA LEU A 153 20.17 16.16 0.39
C LEU A 153 18.75 15.58 0.27
N SER A 154 18.04 15.97 -0.79
CA SER A 154 16.84 15.24 -1.21
C SER A 154 17.23 13.93 -1.91
N TYR A 155 16.30 12.99 -2.09
CA TYR A 155 16.56 11.70 -2.73
C TYR A 155 17.26 11.86 -4.09
N ASN A 156 16.76 12.73 -4.97
CA ASN A 156 17.41 13.00 -6.26
C ASN A 156 18.86 13.49 -6.11
N GLN A 157 19.10 14.44 -5.19
CA GLN A 157 20.44 14.98 -4.91
C GLN A 157 21.39 13.92 -4.33
N LEU A 158 20.87 12.98 -3.53
CA LEU A 158 21.64 11.89 -2.96
C LEU A 158 22.05 10.87 -4.03
N VAL A 159 21.14 10.52 -4.96
CA VAL A 159 21.44 9.64 -6.09
C VAL A 159 22.52 10.25 -7.00
N GLU A 160 22.42 11.54 -7.33
CA GLU A 160 23.46 12.27 -8.08
C GLU A 160 24.81 12.29 -7.35
N LYS A 161 24.80 12.48 -6.02
CA LYS A 161 26.00 12.41 -5.18
C LYS A 161 26.63 11.02 -5.21
N ILE A 162 25.84 9.94 -5.08
CA ILE A 162 26.35 8.55 -5.13
C ILE A 162 27.05 8.27 -6.46
N ILE A 163 26.44 8.67 -7.59
CA ILE A 163 27.04 8.52 -8.93
C ILE A 163 28.37 9.29 -9.02
N THR A 164 28.41 10.52 -8.52
CA THR A 164 29.61 11.38 -8.51
C THR A 164 30.72 10.78 -7.64
N CYS A 165 30.38 10.30 -6.44
CA CYS A 165 31.29 9.69 -5.48
C CYS A 165 31.93 8.40 -6.04
N LYS A 166 31.15 7.56 -6.73
CA LYS A 166 31.65 6.34 -7.40
C LYS A 166 32.67 6.60 -8.51
N GLN A 167 32.66 7.80 -9.10
CA GLN A 167 33.58 8.21 -10.15
C GLN A 167 34.78 9.02 -9.63
N ALA A 168 34.81 9.32 -8.32
CA ALA A 168 35.87 10.11 -7.71
C ALA A 168 37.16 9.30 -7.52
N SER A 169 38.32 9.95 -7.72
CA SER A 169 39.63 9.38 -7.41
C SER A 169 39.98 9.42 -5.91
N ASP A 170 39.19 10.14 -5.10
CA ASP A 170 39.41 10.28 -3.66
C ASP A 170 38.69 9.15 -2.91
N SER A 171 39.46 8.33 -2.20
CA SER A 171 38.97 7.22 -1.39
C SER A 171 37.96 7.64 -0.33
N SER A 172 38.04 8.87 0.19
CA SER A 172 37.09 9.39 1.18
C SER A 172 35.71 9.64 0.56
N LEU A 173 35.65 10.26 -0.62
CA LEU A 173 34.41 10.46 -1.37
C LEU A 173 33.80 9.13 -1.83
N VAL A 174 34.63 8.17 -2.28
CA VAL A 174 34.16 6.81 -2.62
C VAL A 174 33.51 6.14 -1.41
N SER A 175 34.14 6.21 -0.23
CA SER A 175 33.59 5.66 1.02
C SER A 175 32.28 6.34 1.42
N GLU A 176 32.18 7.67 1.28
CA GLU A 176 30.95 8.43 1.56
C GLU A 176 29.81 8.03 0.61
N GLY A 177 30.11 7.83 -0.67
CA GLY A 177 29.15 7.33 -1.67
C GLY A 177 28.66 5.92 -1.38
N LEU A 178 29.53 5.02 -0.90
CA LEU A 178 29.16 3.66 -0.51
C LEU A 178 28.23 3.64 0.72
N VAL A 179 28.48 4.49 1.72
CA VAL A 179 27.59 4.62 2.90
C VAL A 179 26.21 5.17 2.49
N ALA A 180 26.18 6.16 1.60
CA ALA A 180 24.93 6.70 1.07
C ALA A 180 24.13 5.67 0.22
N GLU A 181 24.82 4.86 -0.58
CA GLU A 181 24.20 3.77 -1.33
C GLU A 181 23.66 2.68 -0.39
N GLN A 182 24.46 2.21 0.57
CA GLN A 182 24.05 1.20 1.54
C GLN A 182 22.82 1.65 2.34
N PHE A 183 22.71 2.94 2.66
CA PHE A 183 21.51 3.50 3.29
C PHE A 183 20.27 3.34 2.41
N LEU A 184 20.34 3.71 1.12
CA LEU A 184 19.20 3.56 0.20
C LEU A 184 18.82 2.09 -0.01
N GLU A 185 19.80 1.18 -0.11
CA GLU A 185 19.55 -0.26 -0.22
C GLU A 185 18.89 -0.83 1.04
N ALA A 186 19.43 -0.52 2.23
CA ALA A 186 18.92 -1.02 3.51
C ALA A 186 17.56 -0.43 3.89
N THR A 187 17.18 0.71 3.31
CA THR A 187 15.91 1.42 3.61
C THR A 187 14.98 1.50 2.41
N ALA A 188 15.13 0.60 1.43
CA ALA A 188 14.36 0.57 0.18
C ALA A 188 12.83 0.47 0.36
N SER A 189 12.34 0.06 1.54
CA SER A 189 10.91 0.08 1.91
C SER A 189 10.36 1.50 2.20
N GLN A 190 11.22 2.53 2.11
CA GLN A 190 10.94 3.96 2.32
C GLN A 190 10.35 4.27 3.72
N LEU A 191 10.64 3.43 4.71
CA LEU A 191 10.26 3.64 6.11
C LEU A 191 11.36 3.13 7.02
N THR A 192 11.81 3.96 7.96
CA THR A 192 12.82 3.61 8.96
C THR A 192 12.22 3.61 10.36
N TYR A 193 12.83 2.88 11.30
CA TYR A 193 12.36 2.86 12.69
C TYR A 193 12.42 4.26 13.33
N HIS A 194 13.50 5.00 13.08
CA HIS A 194 13.63 6.40 13.49
C HIS A 194 12.49 7.27 12.90
N GLY A 195 12.24 7.16 11.59
CA GLY A 195 11.15 7.90 10.94
C GLY A 195 9.77 7.52 11.47
N LEU A 196 9.52 6.26 11.80
CA LEU A 196 8.27 5.82 12.43
C LEU A 196 8.08 6.41 13.84
N CYS A 197 9.15 6.49 14.63
CA CYS A 197 9.13 7.15 15.93
C CYS A 197 8.87 8.66 15.81
N GLU A 198 9.57 9.37 14.92
CA GLU A 198 9.33 10.80 14.68
C GLU A 198 7.92 11.07 14.14
N LEU A 199 7.40 10.20 13.25
CA LEU A 199 6.05 10.32 12.69
C LEU A 199 5.00 10.18 13.79
N THR A 200 5.19 9.19 14.68
CA THR A 200 4.34 8.97 15.86
C THR A 200 4.41 10.15 16.84
N ALA A 201 5.56 10.81 16.98
CA ALA A 201 5.72 11.99 17.83
C ALA A 201 5.10 13.26 17.20
N THR A 202 5.21 13.42 15.88
CA THR A 202 4.85 14.63 15.13
C THR A 202 3.36 14.68 14.78
N ALA A 203 2.78 13.57 14.34
CA ALA A 203 1.37 13.51 13.97
C ALA A 203 0.47 13.81 15.17
N ARG A 204 -0.56 14.63 14.97
CA ARG A 204 -1.50 15.00 16.03
C ARG A 204 -2.62 13.97 16.16
N GLU A 205 -3.12 13.84 17.39
CA GLU A 205 -4.21 12.92 17.72
C GLU A 205 -5.48 13.26 16.94
N GLY A 206 -6.03 12.29 16.21
CA GLY A 206 -7.23 12.45 15.38
C GLY A 206 -7.06 13.32 14.13
N GLU A 207 -5.83 13.71 13.77
CA GLU A 207 -5.53 14.44 12.53
C GLU A 207 -5.55 13.51 11.32
N LEU A 208 -6.14 13.97 10.21
CA LEU A 208 -6.13 13.29 8.92
C LEU A 208 -5.03 13.90 8.05
N SER A 209 -4.18 13.06 7.48
CA SER A 209 -2.96 13.43 6.74
C SER A 209 -2.71 12.45 5.61
N VAL A 210 -1.84 12.81 4.66
CA VAL A 210 -1.36 11.90 3.61
C VAL A 210 0.03 11.40 3.99
N PHE A 211 0.23 10.09 3.87
CA PHE A 211 1.50 9.43 4.13
C PHE A 211 2.07 8.83 2.84
N PHE A 212 3.31 9.19 2.51
CA PHE A 212 4.06 8.69 1.36
C PHE A 212 5.03 7.58 1.80
N ARG A 213 4.88 6.40 1.20
CA ARG A 213 5.77 5.25 1.39
C ARG A 213 5.71 4.31 0.18
N ASN A 214 6.86 3.78 -0.23
CA ASN A 214 7.01 2.81 -1.32
C ASN A 214 6.31 3.27 -2.63
N ASN A 215 6.50 4.55 -2.99
CA ASN A 215 5.84 5.21 -4.13
C ASN A 215 4.30 5.23 -4.08
N HIS A 216 3.70 4.98 -2.91
CA HIS A 216 2.26 5.02 -2.65
C HIS A 216 1.90 6.19 -1.72
N PHE A 217 0.68 6.71 -1.88
CA PHE A 217 0.09 7.73 -1.00
C PHE A 217 -1.12 7.11 -0.29
N SER A 218 -1.07 7.02 1.04
CA SER A 218 -2.16 6.49 1.88
C SER A 218 -2.76 7.59 2.76
N THR A 219 -4.06 7.50 3.05
CA THR A 219 -4.70 8.34 4.09
C THR A 219 -4.29 7.81 5.47
N MET A 220 -3.65 8.66 6.27
CA MET A 220 -3.14 8.31 7.59
C MET A 220 -3.80 9.18 8.67
N THR A 221 -4.12 8.56 9.80
CA THR A 221 -4.49 9.24 11.04
C THR A 221 -3.86 8.56 12.25
N LYS A 222 -3.76 9.29 13.35
CA LYS A 222 -3.23 8.79 14.63
C LYS A 222 -4.35 8.65 15.64
N HIS A 223 -4.49 7.47 16.21
CA HIS A 223 -5.49 7.16 17.24
C HIS A 223 -4.89 6.35 18.40
N GLN A 224 -5.14 6.78 19.62
CA GLN A 224 -4.75 6.13 20.88
C GLN A 224 -5.98 5.53 21.57
N GLY A 225 -6.47 4.41 21.04
CA GLY A 225 -7.58 3.67 21.64
C GLY A 225 -8.16 2.57 20.75
N PHE A 226 -8.96 1.70 21.38
CA PHE A 226 -9.68 0.58 20.80
C PHE A 226 -11.17 0.71 21.19
N LEU A 227 -12.12 0.78 20.24
CA LEU A 227 -13.56 0.98 20.53
C LEU A 227 -14.57 0.16 19.68
N GLN A 228 -15.46 -0.57 20.36
CA GLN A 228 -16.80 -1.12 20.01
C GLN A 228 -17.17 -1.98 18.73
N GLU A 229 -16.71 -1.76 17.48
CA GLU A 229 -17.37 -2.34 16.26
C GLU A 229 -16.71 -3.61 15.58
N GLU A 230 -17.13 -3.97 14.35
CA GLU A 230 -16.64 -5.07 13.47
C GLU A 230 -16.37 -4.56 12.03
N GLY A 231 -15.17 -4.83 11.48
CA GLY A 231 -14.84 -4.54 10.07
C GLY A 231 -13.34 -4.48 9.80
N VAL A 232 -12.94 -4.24 8.56
CA VAL A 232 -11.57 -3.81 8.17
C VAL A 232 -11.69 -2.47 7.46
N VAL A 233 -11.00 -1.44 7.94
CA VAL A 233 -11.05 -0.05 7.48
C VAL A 233 -9.66 0.59 7.52
N TRP A 234 -8.86 0.33 8.55
CA TRP A 234 -7.51 0.83 8.72
C TRP A 234 -6.47 -0.30 8.70
N GLU A 235 -5.21 0.04 8.43
CA GLU A 235 -4.05 -0.84 8.59
C GLU A 235 -3.08 -0.21 9.60
N SER A 236 -2.55 -1.02 10.52
CA SER A 236 -1.67 -0.54 11.58
C SER A 236 -0.23 -0.28 11.06
N LEU A 237 0.22 0.96 11.10
CA LEU A 237 1.62 1.31 10.82
C LEU A 237 2.46 1.24 12.11
N HIS A 238 2.92 0.04 12.49
CA HIS A 238 3.69 -0.16 13.73
C HIS A 238 5.08 -0.81 13.54
N ASN A 239 5.43 -1.22 12.32
CA ASN A 239 6.74 -1.77 11.96
C ASN A 239 7.15 -1.37 10.52
N VAL A 240 8.40 -1.68 10.16
CA VAL A 240 8.99 -1.34 8.86
C VAL A 240 8.90 -2.48 7.83
N ASP A 241 8.66 -3.71 8.31
CA ASP A 241 8.73 -4.94 7.52
C ASP A 241 7.41 -5.30 6.83
N GLY A 242 6.29 -4.72 7.27
CA GLY A 242 4.96 -4.96 6.70
C GLY A 242 4.11 -6.00 7.45
N ASP A 243 4.51 -6.41 8.65
CA ASP A 243 3.72 -7.28 9.55
C ASP A 243 2.56 -6.48 10.18
N SER A 244 1.65 -5.97 9.36
CA SER A 244 0.57 -5.11 9.81
C SER A 244 -0.60 -5.89 10.40
N CYS A 245 -1.40 -5.21 11.20
CA CYS A 245 -2.71 -5.67 11.64
C CYS A 245 -3.78 -4.80 11.00
N PHE A 246 -4.81 -5.42 10.44
CA PHE A 246 -6.00 -4.71 10.01
C PHE A 246 -6.83 -4.29 11.21
N CYS A 247 -7.47 -3.12 11.10
CA CYS A 247 -8.39 -2.62 12.11
C CYS A 247 -9.75 -2.16 11.53
N ASP A 248 -10.81 -2.21 12.34
CA ASP A 248 -12.14 -1.66 12.00
C ASP A 248 -12.16 -0.11 12.00
N THR A 249 -13.33 0.51 11.80
CA THR A 249 -13.48 1.98 11.73
C THR A 249 -13.01 2.71 12.99
N ASP A 250 -13.12 2.04 14.14
CA ASP A 250 -12.84 2.55 15.49
C ASP A 250 -11.51 1.99 16.04
N PHE A 251 -10.63 1.54 15.12
CA PHE A 251 -9.24 1.12 15.31
C PHE A 251 -9.01 -0.21 16.04
N HIS A 252 -10.01 -1.09 16.10
CA HIS A 252 -9.86 -2.45 16.64
C HIS A 252 -9.22 -3.45 15.70
N LEU A 253 -8.31 -4.27 16.22
CA LEU A 253 -7.77 -5.45 15.54
C LEU A 253 -8.87 -6.34 14.93
N SER A 254 -8.98 -6.28 13.61
CA SER A 254 -9.86 -7.14 12.82
C SER A 254 -9.28 -8.54 12.81
N HIS A 255 -9.96 -9.51 13.42
CA HIS A 255 -9.73 -10.89 13.01
C HIS A 255 -10.18 -11.03 11.55
N ALA A 256 -9.25 -11.40 10.67
CA ALA A 256 -9.57 -11.79 9.30
C ALA A 256 -10.72 -12.82 9.33
N PRO A 257 -11.63 -12.84 8.34
CA PRO A 257 -12.73 -13.81 8.27
C PRO A 257 -12.21 -15.21 7.92
N GLY A 258 -11.49 -15.81 8.87
CA GLY A 258 -11.15 -17.22 8.86
C GLY A 258 -12.44 -18.02 8.88
N LYS A 259 -12.77 -18.61 7.72
CA LYS A 259 -13.83 -19.60 7.46
C LYS A 259 -14.80 -19.80 8.62
N GLY A 260 -15.95 -19.12 8.54
CA GLY A 260 -17.02 -19.11 9.55
C GLY A 260 -17.05 -20.32 10.48
N GLY A 261 -16.36 -20.19 11.61
CA GLY A 261 -16.34 -21.16 12.68
C GLY A 261 -17.67 -21.13 13.41
N LEU A 262 -18.64 -21.90 12.92
CA LEU A 262 -19.79 -22.31 13.72
C LEU A 262 -19.29 -22.81 15.08
N PRO A 263 -19.94 -22.44 16.21
CA PRO A 263 -19.50 -22.91 17.53
C PRO A 263 -19.42 -24.43 17.51
N ALA A 264 -18.23 -24.95 17.76
CA ALA A 264 -17.90 -26.33 17.48
C ALA A 264 -18.83 -27.28 18.26
N ALA A 265 -19.69 -28.01 17.52
CA ALA A 265 -20.36 -29.17 18.07
C ALA A 265 -19.30 -30.17 18.56
N PRO A 266 -19.54 -30.90 19.67
CA PRO A 266 -18.56 -31.83 20.21
C PRO A 266 -18.15 -32.86 19.14
N PRO A 267 -16.84 -33.16 19.00
CA PRO A 267 -16.35 -34.00 17.90
C PRO A 267 -16.92 -35.42 18.00
N ASP A 268 -17.36 -35.96 16.85
CA ASP A 268 -17.83 -37.35 16.78
C ASP A 268 -16.67 -38.30 17.14
N PRO A 269 -16.82 -39.15 18.18
CA PRO A 269 -15.75 -40.04 18.63
C PRO A 269 -15.25 -40.99 17.53
N ARG A 270 -16.04 -41.23 16.47
CA ARG A 270 -15.64 -42.05 15.31
C ARG A 270 -14.57 -41.39 14.45
N VAL A 271 -14.50 -40.05 14.42
CA VAL A 271 -13.46 -39.31 13.68
C VAL A 271 -12.16 -39.31 14.47
N GLN A 272 -12.24 -39.08 15.78
CA GLN A 272 -11.11 -39.17 16.70
C GLN A 272 -10.46 -40.57 16.64
N GLN A 273 -11.27 -41.64 16.66
CA GLN A 273 -10.79 -43.02 16.56
C GLN A 273 -10.01 -43.26 15.25
N ARG A 274 -10.50 -42.73 14.12
CA ARG A 274 -9.83 -42.88 12.82
C ARG A 274 -8.52 -42.12 12.72
N GLN A 275 -8.41 -40.93 13.32
CA GLN A 275 -7.13 -40.21 13.40
C GLN A 275 -6.13 -40.96 14.26
N VAL A 276 -6.55 -41.48 15.43
CA VAL A 276 -5.69 -42.28 16.31
C VAL A 276 -5.20 -43.57 15.63
N ASP A 277 -6.07 -44.28 14.90
CA ASP A 277 -5.68 -45.47 14.11
C ASP A 277 -4.67 -45.11 13.00
N GLN A 278 -4.82 -43.93 12.38
CA GLN A 278 -3.95 -43.47 11.29
C GLN A 278 -2.57 -43.07 11.82
N ASP A 279 -2.51 -42.30 12.92
CA ASP A 279 -1.26 -41.93 13.60
C ASP A 279 -0.53 -43.16 14.17
N TYR A 280 -1.27 -44.15 14.70
CA TYR A 280 -0.71 -45.41 15.16
C TYR A 280 -0.08 -46.24 14.02
N MET A 281 -0.68 -46.21 12.82
CA MET A 281 -0.16 -46.88 11.62
C MET A 281 1.11 -46.21 11.09
N VAL A 282 1.21 -44.88 11.17
CA VAL A 282 2.43 -44.11 10.84
C VAL A 282 3.53 -44.36 11.88
N ALA A 283 3.19 -44.41 13.17
CA ALA A 283 4.14 -44.73 14.24
C ALA A 283 4.75 -46.14 14.09
N LEU A 284 3.92 -47.16 13.77
CA LEU A 284 4.37 -48.53 13.56
C LEU A 284 5.32 -48.68 12.35
N SER A 285 5.04 -47.98 11.25
CA SER A 285 5.88 -48.02 10.04
C SER A 285 7.23 -47.33 10.25
N LEU A 286 7.26 -46.21 11.00
CA LEU A 286 8.51 -45.59 11.47
C LEU A 286 9.33 -46.50 12.42
N GLN A 287 8.66 -47.35 13.20
CA GLN A 287 9.34 -48.28 14.12
C GLN A 287 9.89 -49.53 13.40
N GLN A 288 9.17 -50.05 12.40
CA GLN A 288 9.61 -51.21 11.60
C GLN A 288 10.77 -50.88 10.64
N GLY A 289 10.88 -49.62 10.18
CA GLY A 289 12.01 -49.15 9.35
C GLY A 289 13.38 -49.12 10.05
N ARG A 290 13.48 -49.49 11.35
CA ARG A 290 14.73 -49.47 12.13
C ARG A 290 15.41 -50.82 12.34
N GLY A 291 15.00 -51.89 11.65
CA GLY A 291 15.67 -53.18 11.82
C GLY A 291 15.43 -54.23 10.74
N GLN A 292 16.14 -54.12 9.60
CA GLN A 292 16.83 -55.25 8.93
C GLN A 292 17.66 -54.77 7.70
N ASP A 293 18.89 -55.28 7.61
CA ASP A 293 19.93 -55.20 6.56
C ASP A 293 20.36 -53.84 5.92
N PRO A 294 21.67 -53.62 5.64
CA PRO A 294 22.22 -52.29 5.34
C PRO A 294 22.55 -52.05 3.86
N SER A 295 21.96 -52.81 2.91
CA SER A 295 22.44 -52.86 1.52
C SER A 295 21.45 -52.44 0.42
N SER A 296 20.35 -51.75 0.74
CA SER A 296 19.35 -51.32 -0.27
C SER A 296 18.67 -49.98 0.04
N VAL A 297 19.29 -49.11 0.84
CA VAL A 297 18.83 -47.73 1.00
C VAL A 297 19.49 -46.89 -0.09
N LEU A 298 18.80 -46.70 -1.21
CA LEU A 298 19.08 -45.56 -2.08
C LEU A 298 18.96 -44.31 -1.22
N SER A 299 19.94 -43.43 -1.28
CA SER A 299 19.91 -42.18 -0.51
C SER A 299 18.66 -41.37 -0.91
N ASP A 300 18.08 -40.61 0.02
CA ASP A 300 16.97 -39.70 -0.29
C ASP A 300 17.33 -38.76 -1.47
N LEU A 301 18.63 -38.44 -1.62
CA LEU A 301 19.20 -37.71 -2.74
C LEU A 301 19.04 -38.44 -4.11
N GLU A 302 19.18 -39.75 -4.13
CA GLU A 302 19.08 -40.58 -5.34
C GLU A 302 17.61 -40.74 -5.76
N LEU A 303 16.71 -40.98 -4.80
CA LEU A 303 15.27 -41.06 -5.06
C LEU A 303 14.71 -39.71 -5.57
N ALA A 304 15.10 -38.60 -4.95
CA ALA A 304 14.74 -37.26 -5.40
C ALA A 304 15.24 -36.97 -6.83
N ARG A 305 16.47 -37.42 -7.15
CA ARG A 305 17.07 -37.24 -8.48
C ARG A 305 16.36 -38.09 -9.55
N GLN A 306 15.87 -39.27 -9.19
CA GLN A 306 15.13 -40.15 -10.10
C GLN A 306 13.75 -39.56 -10.45
N LEU A 307 13.00 -39.06 -9.45
CA LEU A 307 11.72 -38.38 -9.66
C LEU A 307 11.86 -37.14 -10.55
N GLN A 308 12.89 -36.33 -10.34
CA GLN A 308 13.20 -35.16 -11.17
C GLN A 308 13.50 -35.55 -12.64
N GLN A 309 14.02 -36.75 -12.87
CA GLN A 309 14.36 -37.26 -14.20
C GLN A 309 13.13 -37.79 -14.95
N GLU A 310 12.17 -38.39 -14.25
CA GLU A 310 10.87 -38.79 -14.80
C GLU A 310 10.02 -37.57 -15.18
N GLU A 311 10.02 -36.52 -14.36
CA GLU A 311 9.30 -35.27 -14.65
C GLU A 311 9.87 -34.54 -15.89
N TYR A 312 11.20 -34.63 -16.10
CA TYR A 312 11.88 -34.14 -17.30
C TYR A 312 11.50 -34.92 -18.57
N GLN A 313 11.23 -36.22 -18.45
CA GLN A 313 10.80 -37.06 -19.59
C GLN A 313 9.32 -36.86 -19.94
N GLN A 314 8.47 -36.54 -18.96
CA GLN A 314 7.05 -36.19 -19.18
C GLN A 314 6.88 -34.88 -19.97
N HIS A 315 7.83 -33.95 -19.88
CA HIS A 315 7.73 -32.59 -20.44
C HIS A 315 8.32 -32.39 -21.83
N HIS A 316 8.50 -33.44 -22.64
CA HIS A 316 8.87 -33.28 -24.06
C HIS A 316 7.72 -32.61 -24.86
N PRO A 317 7.91 -31.39 -25.42
CA PRO A 317 6.92 -30.80 -26.31
C PRO A 317 7.04 -31.44 -27.68
N HIS A 318 5.95 -32.01 -28.20
CA HIS A 318 5.89 -32.38 -29.61
C HIS A 318 6.04 -31.11 -30.48
N PRO A 319 6.93 -31.09 -31.50
CA PRO A 319 7.12 -29.92 -32.33
C PRO A 319 5.94 -29.74 -33.30
N HIS A 320 5.21 -28.63 -33.17
CA HIS A 320 4.24 -28.20 -34.16
C HIS A 320 4.96 -27.70 -35.44
N PRO A 321 4.57 -28.16 -36.64
CA PRO A 321 5.09 -27.61 -37.90
C PRO A 321 4.50 -26.22 -38.21
N GLN A 322 5.28 -25.40 -38.94
CA GLN A 322 4.87 -24.08 -39.42
C GLN A 322 3.76 -24.16 -40.49
N GLN A 323 2.69 -23.37 -40.33
CA GLN A 323 1.80 -22.90 -41.42
C GLN A 323 1.35 -21.47 -41.04
N GLN A 324 1.90 -20.43 -41.66
CA GLN A 324 1.36 -19.76 -42.86
C GLN A 324 -0.06 -19.19 -42.69
N VAL A 325 -0.12 -17.86 -42.55
CA VAL A 325 -1.33 -17.04 -42.61
C VAL A 325 -1.73 -16.83 -44.07
N PRO A 326 -3.01 -17.03 -44.44
CA PRO A 326 -3.74 -15.95 -45.13
C PRO A 326 -5.25 -15.86 -44.83
N GLY A 327 -5.79 -14.64 -44.90
CA GLY A 327 -7.08 -14.38 -45.57
C GLY A 327 -8.41 -14.57 -44.82
N GLN A 328 -8.84 -13.50 -44.13
CA GLN A 328 -10.08 -12.74 -44.38
C GLN A 328 -11.49 -13.43 -44.46
N VAL A 329 -12.50 -12.67 -43.97
CA VAL A 329 -13.97 -12.73 -44.26
C VAL A 329 -14.89 -13.55 -43.33
N GLY A 330 -15.66 -12.82 -42.50
CA GLY A 330 -17.13 -12.92 -42.45
C GLY A 330 -17.81 -13.86 -41.43
N GLY A 331 -18.79 -13.33 -40.68
CA GLY A 331 -19.83 -14.15 -40.02
C GLY A 331 -20.21 -13.80 -38.58
N ARG A 332 -21.28 -13.01 -38.40
CA ARG A 332 -22.23 -13.12 -37.26
C ARG A 332 -23.35 -14.11 -37.70
N PRO A 333 -24.15 -14.74 -36.81
CA PRO A 333 -24.63 -14.17 -35.54
C PRO A 333 -24.86 -15.12 -34.32
N ALA A 334 -25.25 -14.48 -33.21
CA ALA A 334 -26.18 -14.94 -32.17
C ALA A 334 -25.88 -16.20 -31.32
N GLY A 335 -25.48 -15.93 -30.07
CA GLY A 335 -26.38 -16.16 -28.94
C GLY A 335 -26.14 -17.39 -28.06
N GLU A 336 -25.59 -17.18 -26.86
CA GLU A 336 -25.88 -18.05 -25.72
C GLU A 336 -25.78 -17.30 -24.38
N ARG A 337 -26.65 -17.66 -23.44
CA ARG A 337 -26.68 -17.08 -22.08
C ARG A 337 -25.66 -17.81 -21.20
N ARG A 338 -24.79 -17.08 -20.50
CA ARG A 338 -24.09 -17.60 -19.31
C ARG A 338 -24.31 -16.70 -18.11
N GLN A 339 -24.54 -17.34 -16.96
CA GLN A 339 -24.83 -16.69 -15.69
C GLN A 339 -23.63 -15.85 -15.22
N ARG A 340 -23.94 -14.75 -14.53
CA ARG A 340 -22.95 -14.00 -13.74
C ARG A 340 -22.34 -14.94 -12.69
N GLN A 341 -21.08 -15.32 -12.87
CA GLN A 341 -20.24 -15.66 -11.73
C GLN A 341 -19.87 -14.32 -11.07
N ARG A 342 -20.21 -14.19 -9.77
CA ARG A 342 -19.55 -13.19 -8.93
C ARG A 342 -18.08 -13.59 -8.89
N LEU A 343 -17.22 -12.73 -9.40
CA LEU A 343 -15.83 -12.72 -9.00
C LEU A 343 -15.81 -12.00 -7.66
N ASP A 344 -15.62 -12.74 -6.58
CA ASP A 344 -15.27 -12.15 -5.30
C ASP A 344 -13.85 -11.58 -5.48
N LEU A 345 -13.79 -10.26 -5.67
CA LEU A 345 -12.56 -9.50 -5.68
C LEU A 345 -12.26 -9.15 -4.22
N ASP A 346 -11.36 -9.90 -3.60
CA ASP A 346 -10.76 -9.52 -2.32
C ASP A 346 -9.92 -8.25 -2.53
N CYS A 347 -10.55 -7.09 -2.36
CA CYS A 347 -9.88 -5.80 -2.40
C CYS A 347 -9.20 -5.54 -1.05
N THR A 348 -7.90 -5.83 -0.99
CA THR A 348 -7.02 -5.41 0.10
C THR A 348 -7.02 -3.88 0.23
N LEU A 349 -7.25 -3.37 1.44
CA LEU A 349 -6.88 -2.00 1.82
C LEU A 349 -5.43 -2.02 2.30
N LEU A 350 -4.64 -1.02 1.91
CA LEU A 350 -3.24 -0.77 2.29
C LEU A 350 -3.09 0.71 2.71
#